data_AF-A0A7C5CEZ7-F1
#
_entry.id   AF-A0A7C5CEZ7-F1
#
_cell.length_a   1.000
_cell.length_b   1.000
_cell.length_c   1.000
_cell.angle_alpha   90.00
_cell.angle_beta   90.00
_cell.angle_gamma   90.00
#
_symmetry.space_group_name_H-M   'P 1'
#
loop_
_entity.id
_entity.type
_entity.pdbx_description
1 polymer ?
#
loop_
_entity_poly.entity_id
_entity_poly.type
_entity_poly.pdbx_seq_one_letter_code
_entity_poly.pdbx_strand_id
1 'polypeptide(L)' 'MVEEDKDLMCLTSIGKMIRVDMQTIRKAGRNTSGVKVVNVEKKDIVVSMAKCPKEETEEPDIVNGDGLVE' A
#
# COMPACT_ATOMS: atom_id res chain seq x y z
N MET A 1 12.57 7.37 -6.89
CA MET A 1 12.73 7.82 -5.50
C MET A 1 11.38 7.70 -4.81
N VAL A 2 11.36 7.33 -3.54
CA VAL A 2 10.14 7.21 -2.72
C VAL A 2 9.80 8.60 -2.18
N GLU A 3 8.56 9.03 -2.34
CA GLU A 3 8.02 10.32 -1.87
C GLU A 3 7.07 10.03 -0.71
N GLU A 4 7.24 10.68 0.43
CA GLU A 4 6.55 10.33 1.68
C GLU A 4 5.12 10.88 1.77
N ASP A 5 4.82 11.88 0.94
CA ASP A 5 3.54 12.58 0.83
C ASP A 5 2.61 12.00 -0.25
N LYS A 6 2.97 10.84 -0.79
CA LYS A 6 2.26 10.20 -1.91
C LYS A 6 1.99 8.74 -1.65
N ASP A 7 0.97 8.25 -2.32
CA ASP A 7 0.70 6.83 -2.42
C ASP A 7 1.02 6.31 -3.82
N LEU A 8 1.34 5.03 -3.88
CA LEU A 8 1.50 4.29 -5.11
C LEU A 8 0.18 3.59 -5.45
N MET A 9 -0.36 3.89 -6.62
CA MET A 9 -1.52 3.24 -7.20
C MET A 9 -1.06 2.22 -8.23
N CYS A 10 -1.50 0.98 -8.09
CA CYS A 10 -1.23 -0.13 -9.00
C CYS A 10 -2.54 -0.65 -9.58
N LEU A 11 -2.62 -0.78 -10.90
CA LEU A 11 -3.72 -1.44 -11.60
C LEU A 11 -3.24 -2.82 -12.06
N THR A 12 -4.00 -3.85 -11.75
CA THR A 12 -3.71 -5.22 -12.19
C THR A 12 -4.47 -5.61 -13.47
N SER A 13 -4.04 -6.67 -14.15
CA SER A 13 -4.62 -7.12 -15.43
C SER A 13 -6.07 -7.56 -15.30
N ILE A 14 -6.50 -7.94 -14.10
CA ILE A 14 -7.88 -8.32 -13.80
C ILE A 14 -8.72 -7.14 -13.27
N GLY A 15 -8.19 -5.92 -13.31
CA GLY A 15 -8.91 -4.70 -12.92
C GLY A 15 -8.90 -4.38 -11.42
N LYS A 16 -8.07 -5.03 -10.61
CA LYS A 16 -7.90 -4.65 -9.20
C LYS A 16 -7.06 -3.37 -9.11
N MET A 17 -7.55 -2.39 -8.37
CA MET A 17 -6.80 -1.19 -8.02
C MET A 17 -6.27 -1.33 -6.60
N ILE A 18 -4.95 -1.19 -6.45
CA ILE A 18 -4.25 -1.39 -5.19
C ILE A 18 -3.54 -0.09 -4.84
N ARG A 19 -3.85 0.46 -3.67
CA ARG A 19 -3.22 1.66 -3.11
C ARG A 19 -2.21 1.25 -2.04
N VAL A 20 -1.01 1.81 -2.10
CA VAL A 20 0.05 1.52 -1.14
C VAL A 20 0.68 2.81 -0.65
N ASP A 21 0.70 2.99 0.66
CA ASP A 21 1.42 4.10 1.30
C ASP A 21 2.92 3.97 1.03
N MET A 22 3.49 4.97 0.35
CA MET A 22 4.89 4.95 -0.02
C MET A 22 5.82 5.00 1.20
N GLN A 23 5.36 5.49 2.36
CA GLN A 23 6.15 5.47 3.61
C GLN A 23 6.42 4.04 4.10
N THR A 24 5.54 3.09 3.78
CA THR A 24 5.74 1.66 4.13
C THR A 24 6.77 0.96 3.22
N ILE A 25 7.10 1.57 2.08
CA ILE A 25 8.05 0.99 1.12
C ILE A 25 9.47 1.27 1.58
N ARG A 26 10.22 0.20 1.85
CA ARG A 26 11.64 0.29 2.24
C ARG A 26 12.43 1.05 1.18
N LYS A 27 13.14 2.10 1.61
CA LYS A 27 14.12 2.82 0.78
C LYS A 27 15.26 1.86 0.42
N ALA A 28 15.35 1.49 -0.85
CA ALA A 28 16.40 0.62 -1.40
C ALA A 28 17.31 1.43 -2.33
N GLY A 29 18.61 1.12 -2.31
CA GLY A 29 19.61 1.77 -3.17
C GLY A 29 19.47 1.36 -4.64
N ARG A 30 20.06 2.15 -5.55
CA ARG A 30 19.98 1.92 -7.00
C ARG A 30 20.63 0.60 -7.47
N ASN A 31 21.59 0.08 -6.70
CA ASN A 31 22.27 -1.19 -6.98
C ASN A 31 21.72 -2.32 -6.10
N THR A 32 20.39 -2.52 -6.13
CA THR A 32 19.70 -3.58 -5.38
C THR A 32 18.60 -4.19 -6.25
N SER A 33 18.15 -5.41 -5.91
CA SER A 33 17.04 -6.07 -6.61
C SER A 33 15.66 -5.46 -6.30
N GLY A 34 15.58 -4.40 -5.49
CA GLY A 34 14.33 -3.81 -5.03
C GLY A 34 13.63 -4.62 -3.94
N VAL A 35 12.38 -4.26 -3.67
CA VAL A 35 11.51 -4.92 -2.68
C VAL A 35 10.17 -5.25 -3.31
N LYS A 36 9.52 -6.31 -2.83
CA LYS A 36 8.15 -6.65 -3.24
C LYS A 36 7.16 -5.73 -2.52
N VAL A 37 6.44 -4.91 -3.29
CA VAL A 37 5.45 -3.95 -2.76
C VAL A 37 4.04 -4.54 -2.74
N VAL A 38 3.68 -5.32 -3.77
CA VAL A 38 2.35 -5.93 -3.91
C VAL A 38 2.50 -7.44 -4.14
N ASN A 39 1.65 -8.23 -3.49
CA ASN A 39 1.52 -9.65 -3.80
C ASN A 39 0.28 -9.86 -4.68
N VAL A 40 0.50 -10.41 -5.87
CA VAL A 40 -0.55 -10.72 -6.84
C VAL A 40 -0.70 -12.24 -6.96
N GLU A 41 -1.89 -12.71 -7.35
CA GLU A 41 -2.16 -14.13 -7.56
C GLU A 41 -1.37 -14.68 -8.76
N LYS A 42 -1.20 -16.01 -8.86
CA LYS A 42 -0.31 -16.67 -9.84
C LYS A 42 -0.57 -16.34 -11.33
N LYS A 43 -1.69 -15.70 -11.67
CA LYS A 43 -2.05 -15.29 -13.03
C LYS A 43 -2.36 -13.79 -13.14
N ASP A 44 -2.26 -13.06 -12.05
CA ASP A 44 -2.50 -11.62 -12.02
C ASP A 44 -1.15 -10.89 -12.15
N ILE A 45 -1.14 -9.79 -12.90
CA ILE A 45 0.05 -8.98 -13.13
C ILE A 45 -0.30 -7.51 -12.97
N VAL A 46 0.65 -6.70 -12.51
CA VAL A 46 0.49 -5.24 -12.51
C VAL A 46 0.68 -4.73 -13.93
N VAL A 47 -0.33 -4.08 -14.48
CA VAL A 47 -0.34 -3.53 -15.85
C VAL A 47 -0.10 -2.03 -15.89
N SER A 48 -0.37 -1.31 -14.80
CA SER A 48 -0.10 0.13 -14.71
C SER A 48 0.23 0.54 -13.27
N MET A 49 1.02 1.59 -13.15
CA MET A 49 1.42 2.19 -11.88
C MET A 49 1.40 3.72 -12.01
N ALA A 50 0.90 4.39 -10.97
CA ALA A 50 0.87 5.85 -10.87
C ALA A 50 1.12 6.29 -9.43
N LYS A 51 1.53 7.55 -9.24
CA LYS A 51 1.59 8.18 -7.92
C LYS A 51 0.37 9.07 -7.75
N CYS A 52 -0.24 9.06 -6.58
CA CYS A 52 -1.29 10.00 -6.21
C CYS A 52 -0.95 10.70 -4.90
N PRO A 53 -1.57 11.85 -4.60
CA PRO A 53 -1.47 12.47 -3.28
C PRO A 53 -1.88 11.47 -2.21
N LYS A 54 -1.16 11.45 -1.08
CA LYS A 54 -1.46 10.57 0.04
C LYS A 54 -2.90 10.78 0.52
N GLU A 55 -3.58 9.67 0.78
CA GLU A 55 -4.91 9.70 1.41
C GLU A 55 -4.71 9.67 2.92
N GLU A 56 -5.37 10.58 3.61
CA GLU A 56 -5.42 10.58 5.07
C GLU A 56 -6.21 9.34 5.49
N THR A 57 -5.52 8.26 5.83
CA THR A 57 -6.12 7.13 6.51
C THR A 57 -6.60 7.61 7.87
N GLU A 58 -7.92 7.78 8.03
CA GLU A 58 -8.55 7.82 9.34
C GLU A 58 -8.13 6.53 10.06
N GLU A 59 -7.42 6.67 11.19
CA GLU A 59 -7.12 5.52 12.04
C GLU A 59 -8.47 4.89 12.45
N PRO A 60 -8.67 3.57 12.30
CA PRO A 60 -9.87 2.94 12.80
C PRO A 60 -9.91 3.16 14.32
N ASP A 61 -10.93 3.87 14.81
CA ASP A 61 -11.24 3.98 16.23
C ASP A 61 -11.38 2.58 16.81
N ILE A 62 -10.31 2.06 17.41
CA ILE A 62 -10.35 0.87 18.25
C ILE A 62 -11.09 1.23 19.54
N VAL A 63 -12.43 1.11 19.48
CA VAL A 63 -13.27 1.15 20.67
C VAL A 63 -12.92 -0.08 21.51
N ASN A 64 -12.10 0.12 22.55
CA ASN A 64 -11.85 -0.91 23.57
C ASN A 64 -13.16 -1.14 24.33
N GLY A 65 -13.96 -2.08 23.84
CA GLY A 65 -15.23 -2.49 24.43
C GLY A 65 -15.05 -3.52 25.55
N ASP A 66 -14.30 -3.18 26.59
CA ASP A 66 -14.20 -4.03 27.79
C ASP A 66 -15.21 -3.54 28.84
N GLY A 67 -16.48 -3.80 28.56
CA GLY A 67 -17.59 -3.73 29.51
C GLY A 67 -18.08 -5.14 29.83
N LEU A 68 -17.46 -5.79 30.80
CA LEU A 68 -18.04 -6.93 31.52
C LEU A 68 -18.04 -6.57 33.01
N VAL A 69 -19.16 -5.98 33.42
CA VAL A 69 -19.67 -6.14 34.78
C VAL A 69 -20.54 -7.39 34.77
N GLU A 70 -20.06 -8.45 35.40
CA GLU A 70 -20.79 -9.35 36.31
C GLU A 70 -19.79 -10.20 37.10
#